data_AF-A0A524G583-F1
#
_entry.id   AF-A0A524G583-F1
#
_cell.length_a   1.000
_cell.length_b   1.000
_cell.length_c   1.000
_cell.angle_alpha   90.00
_cell.angle_beta   90.00
_cell.angle_gamma   90.00
#
_symmetry.space_group_name_H-M   'P 1'
#
loop_
_entity.id
_entity.type
_entity.pdbx_description
1 polymer ?
#
loop_
_entity_poly.entity_id
_entity_poly.type
_entity_poly.pdbx_seq_one_letter_code
_entity_poly.pdbx_strand_id
1 'polypeptide(L)'
;MSNATMNQLSKEELRAFRRLHIVKSALDELKRRGITTDLPICPVCKSPRIIDVRSSRDLGLLGGFQPAYYCIDCGWYGRTIIIMSNRPENDAILEDMRDAFASLYISEDSHVSDDDWRD
;
A
#
# COMPACT_ATOMS: atom_id res chain seq x y z
N MET A 1 22.12 30.36 8.69
CA MET A 1 23.03 29.73 7.72
C MET A 1 22.19 28.78 6.90
N SER A 2 22.12 29.02 5.59
CA SER A 2 21.23 28.37 4.63
C SER A 2 21.82 27.07 4.06
N ASN A 3 20.90 26.21 3.62
CA ASN A 3 20.96 25.24 2.53
C ASN A 3 21.28 23.75 2.78
N ALA A 4 20.35 22.94 2.22
CA ALA A 4 20.49 21.60 1.62
C ALA A 4 20.24 20.37 2.51
N THR A 5 18.97 19.97 2.66
CA THR A 5 18.58 18.55 2.85
C THR A 5 17.19 18.23 2.26
N MET A 6 16.71 19.00 1.28
CA MET A 6 15.63 18.54 0.39
C MET A 6 16.29 17.85 -0.80
N ASN A 7 16.55 16.53 -0.75
CA ASN A 7 16.66 15.63 -1.94
C ASN A 7 17.31 14.24 -1.73
N GLN A 8 17.67 13.81 -0.51
CA GLN A 8 18.27 12.48 -0.35
C GLN A 8 17.41 11.54 0.48
N LEU A 9 16.93 10.48 -0.16
CA LEU A 9 16.34 9.32 0.52
C LEU A 9 17.39 8.67 1.41
N SER A 10 16.99 8.25 2.60
CA SER A 10 17.78 7.35 3.43
C SER A 10 18.04 6.02 2.69
N LYS A 11 19.01 5.24 3.18
CA LYS A 11 19.31 3.93 2.59
C LYS A 11 18.09 3.00 2.60
N GLU A 12 17.27 3.08 3.65
CA GLU A 12 16.07 2.27 3.81
C GLU A 12 14.97 2.70 2.83
N GLU A 13 14.71 4.01 2.73
CA GLU A 13 13.75 4.57 1.77
C GLU A 13 14.17 4.28 0.33
N LEU A 14 15.46 4.41 -0.01
CA LEU A 14 15.97 4.07 -1.32
C LEU A 14 15.78 2.58 -1.64
N ARG A 15 16.01 1.69 -0.66
CA ARG A 15 15.77 0.24 -0.83
C ARG A 15 14.29 -0.05 -1.04
N ALA A 16 13.43 0.57 -0.25
CA ALA A 16 11.97 0.45 -0.37
C ALA A 16 11.50 0.95 -1.74
N PHE A 17 11.96 2.12 -2.18
CA PHE A 17 11.64 2.70 -3.48
C PHE A 17 12.04 1.78 -4.63
N ARG A 18 13.27 1.22 -4.60
CA ARG A 18 13.73 0.27 -5.63
C ARG A 18 12.83 -0.97 -5.70
N ARG A 19 12.42 -1.53 -4.56
CA ARG A 19 11.52 -2.69 -4.53
C ARG A 19 10.17 -2.37 -5.15
N LEU A 20 9.58 -1.24 -4.77
CA LEU A 20 8.29 -0.79 -5.32
C LEU A 20 8.38 -0.49 -6.81
N HIS A 21 9.48 0.14 -7.26
CA HIS A 21 9.70 0.44 -8.68
C HIS A 21 9.74 -0.83 -9.52
N ILE A 22 10.44 -1.89 -9.06
CA ILE A 22 10.50 -3.18 -9.76
C ILE A 22 9.09 -3.77 -9.91
N VAL A 23 8.30 -3.76 -8.82
CA VAL A 23 6.93 -4.26 -8.85
C VAL A 23 6.08 -3.44 -9.83
N LYS A 24 6.16 -2.12 -9.77
CA LYS A 24 5.44 -1.22 -10.69
C LYS A 24 5.76 -1.54 -12.15
N SER A 25 7.04 -1.63 -12.50
CA SER A 25 7.46 -1.93 -13.87
C SER A 25 6.93 -3.28 -14.37
N ALA A 26 6.91 -4.30 -13.51
CA ALA A 26 6.33 -5.60 -13.85
C ALA A 26 4.81 -5.52 -14.06
N LEU A 27 4.11 -4.79 -13.19
CA LEU A 27 2.68 -4.54 -13.27
C LEU A 27 2.29 -3.75 -14.54
N ASP A 28 3.06 -2.74 -14.90
CA ASP A 28 2.87 -1.95 -16.13
C ASP A 28 3.07 -2.81 -17.38
N GLU A 29 4.05 -3.72 -17.37
CA GLU A 29 4.27 -4.66 -18.48
C GLU A 29 3.10 -5.63 -18.64
N LEU A 30 2.59 -6.19 -17.54
CA LEU A 30 1.39 -7.03 -17.57
C LEU A 30 0.18 -6.26 -18.08
N LYS A 31 0.01 -5.00 -17.68
CA LYS A 31 -1.07 -4.13 -18.14
C LYS A 31 -1.01 -3.90 -19.65
N ARG A 32 0.18 -3.64 -20.19
CA ARG A 32 0.40 -3.51 -21.66
C ARG A 32 0.03 -4.79 -22.43
N ARG A 33 0.16 -5.95 -21.79
CA ARG A 33 -0.24 -7.25 -22.33
C ARG A 33 -1.73 -7.58 -22.11
N GLY A 34 -2.50 -6.64 -21.55
CA GLY A 34 -3.92 -6.84 -21.24
C GLY A 34 -4.17 -7.71 -20.00
N ILE A 35 -3.16 -7.94 -19.16
CA ILE A 35 -3.26 -8.77 -17.95
C ILE A 35 -3.36 -7.87 -16.73
N THR A 36 -4.49 -7.96 -16.02
CA THR A 36 -4.68 -7.28 -14.73
C THR A 36 -4.37 -8.22 -13.57
N THR A 37 -3.60 -7.74 -12.60
CA THR A 37 -3.20 -8.52 -11.43
C THR A 37 -2.95 -7.64 -10.23
N ASP A 38 -3.11 -8.26 -9.06
CA ASP A 38 -2.86 -7.68 -7.76
C ASP A 38 -1.67 -8.38 -7.11
N LEU A 39 -0.77 -7.61 -6.49
CA LEU A 39 0.39 -8.16 -5.80
C LEU A 39 0.46 -7.67 -4.34
N PRO A 40 0.56 -8.59 -3.36
CA PRO A 40 0.74 -8.21 -1.96
C PRO A 40 2.13 -7.65 -1.69
N ILE A 41 2.19 -6.56 -0.94
CA ILE A 41 3.42 -5.86 -0.56
C ILE A 41 3.51 -5.75 0.96
N CYS A 42 4.68 -6.08 1.50
CA CYS A 42 4.97 -5.93 2.92
C CYS A 42 4.83 -4.45 3.34
N PRO A 43 4.03 -4.12 4.37
CA PRO A 43 3.85 -2.73 4.80
C PRO A 43 5.12 -2.14 5.42
N VAL A 44 6.00 -2.98 5.97
CA VAL A 44 7.25 -2.55 6.63
C VAL A 44 8.36 -2.33 5.60
N CYS A 45 8.83 -3.39 4.94
CA CYS A 45 10.04 -3.30 4.11
C CYS A 45 9.77 -3.20 2.60
N LYS A 46 8.50 -3.11 2.20
CA LYS A 46 8.02 -3.02 0.80
C LYS A 46 8.46 -4.18 -0.10
N SER A 47 8.75 -5.35 0.48
CA SER A 47 9.02 -6.56 -0.28
C SER A 47 7.72 -7.17 -0.84
N PRO A 48 7.71 -7.65 -2.09
CA PRO A 48 6.60 -8.45 -2.62
C PRO A 48 6.65 -9.93 -2.19
N ARG A 49 7.67 -10.34 -1.42
CA ARG A 49 7.87 -11.73 -1.00
C ARG A 49 7.05 -12.05 0.25
N ILE A 50 5.73 -12.09 0.07
CA ILE A 50 4.73 -12.38 1.09
C ILE A 50 4.19 -13.80 0.92
N ILE A 51 4.07 -14.52 2.02
CA ILE A 51 3.40 -15.82 2.11
C ILE A 51 2.05 -15.59 2.79
N ASP A 52 1.00 -16.17 2.22
CA ASP A 52 -0.30 -16.31 2.85
C ASP A 52 -0.28 -17.58 3.71
N VAL A 53 -0.30 -17.38 5.03
CA VAL A 53 -0.31 -18.43 6.04
C VAL A 53 -1.76 -18.79 6.29
N ARG A 54 -2.20 -19.92 5.72
CA ARG A 54 -3.57 -20.42 5.88
C ARG A 54 -3.58 -21.66 6.74
N SER A 55 -4.46 -21.68 7.73
CA SER A 55 -4.66 -22.83 8.62
C SER A 55 -4.89 -24.13 7.85
N SER A 56 -5.68 -24.09 6.78
CA SER A 56 -6.02 -25.27 5.97
C SER A 56 -4.87 -25.84 5.14
N ARG A 57 -3.85 -25.04 4.80
CA ARG A 57 -2.74 -25.47 3.94
C ARG A 57 -1.43 -25.70 4.71
N ASP A 58 -1.16 -24.86 5.71
CA ASP A 58 0.14 -24.82 6.39
C ASP A 58 0.11 -25.43 7.79
N LEU A 59 -1.06 -25.53 8.44
CA LEU A 59 -1.19 -25.93 9.85
C LEU A 59 -2.13 -27.14 10.08
N GLY A 60 -2.70 -27.72 9.03
CA GLY A 60 -3.54 -28.93 9.10
C GLY A 60 -4.92 -28.72 9.75
N LEU A 61 -5.46 -29.76 10.39
CA LEU A 61 -6.83 -29.78 10.98
C LEU A 61 -7.02 -28.81 12.16
N LEU A 62 -6.01 -28.03 12.54
CA LEU A 62 -6.09 -26.95 13.53
C LEU A 62 -6.74 -25.70 12.91
N GLY A 63 -7.92 -25.90 12.30
CA GLY A 63 -8.68 -24.97 11.46
C GLY A 63 -9.28 -23.75 12.18
N GLY A 64 -8.57 -23.17 13.13
CA GLY A 64 -8.99 -21.97 13.86
C GLY A 64 -8.16 -20.71 13.56
N PHE A 65 -7.04 -20.81 12.85
CA PHE A 65 -6.25 -19.63 12.53
C PHE A 65 -6.85 -18.87 11.35
N GLN A 66 -7.24 -17.61 11.63
CA GLN A 66 -7.59 -16.62 10.62
C GLN A 66 -6.40 -16.43 9.65
N PRO A 67 -6.64 -16.21 8.34
CA PRO A 67 -5.58 -15.95 7.38
C PRO A 67 -4.64 -14.85 7.87
N ALA A 68 -3.34 -15.11 7.70
CA ALA A 68 -2.30 -14.17 8.06
C ALA A 68 -1.25 -14.11 6.96
N TYR A 69 -0.47 -13.05 6.95
CA TYR A 69 0.57 -12.80 5.96
C TYR A 69 1.91 -12.74 6.66
N TYR A 70 2.92 -13.34 6.02
CA TYR A 70 4.30 -13.35 6.51
C TYR A 70 5.26 -12.85 5.43
N CYS A 71 6.12 -11.88 5.78
CA CYS A 71 7.15 -11.37 4.90
C CYS A 71 8.47 -12.14 5.09
N ILE A 72 8.93 -12.81 4.04
CA ILE A 72 10.18 -13.60 4.07
C ILE A 72 11.41 -12.70 4.30
N ASP A 73 11.37 -11.46 3.83
CA ASP A 73 12.55 -10.59 3.84
C ASP A 73 12.78 -9.87 5.19
N CYS A 74 11.74 -9.61 5.97
CA CYS A 74 11.87 -8.85 7.23
C CYS A 74 11.12 -9.43 8.43
N GLY A 75 10.43 -10.57 8.25
CA GLY A 75 9.72 -11.26 9.32
C GLY A 75 8.41 -10.60 9.76
N TRP A 76 7.91 -9.58 9.04
CA TRP A 76 6.62 -8.99 9.37
C TRP A 76 5.51 -10.05 9.29
N TYR A 77 4.66 -10.10 10.33
CA TYR A 77 3.49 -10.96 10.41
C TYR A 77 2.26 -10.08 10.69
N GLY A 78 1.19 -10.23 9.92
CA GLY A 78 -0.02 -9.44 10.11
C GLY A 78 -1.23 -10.02 9.40
N ARG A 79 -2.41 -9.45 9.65
CA ARG A 79 -3.69 -9.90 9.07
C ARG A 79 -4.20 -8.98 7.95
N THR A 80 -3.63 -7.78 7.83
CA THR A 80 -3.96 -6.82 6.78
C THR A 80 -2.76 -6.67 5.87
N ILE A 81 -2.97 -6.69 4.57
CA ILE A 81 -1.93 -6.59 3.56
C ILE A 81 -2.14 -5.33 2.71
N ILE A 82 -1.04 -4.73 2.23
CA ILE A 82 -1.10 -3.68 1.22
C ILE A 82 -1.02 -4.35 -0.14
N ILE A 83 -1.94 -4.00 -1.03
CA ILE A 83 -1.96 -4.49 -2.41
C ILE A 83 -1.45 -3.39 -3.34
N MET A 84 -0.58 -3.76 -4.27
CA MET A 84 -0.25 -2.95 -5.43
C MET A 84 -0.89 -3.59 -6.67
N SER A 85 -1.66 -2.81 -7.42
CA SER A 85 -2.47 -3.29 -8.53
C SER A 85 -2.22 -2.50 -9.80
N ASN A 86 -2.45 -3.12 -10.97
CA ASN A 86 -2.49 -2.45 -12.27
C ASN A 86 -3.91 -2.33 -12.85
N ARG A 87 -4.93 -2.69 -12.06
CA ARG A 87 -6.34 -2.48 -12.42
C ARG A 87 -6.61 -0.99 -12.71
N PRO A 88 -7.58 -0.67 -13.57
CA PRO A 88 -8.02 0.70 -13.74
C PRO A 88 -8.54 1.27 -12.40
N GLU A 89 -8.28 2.54 -12.15
CA GLU A 89 -8.72 3.22 -10.92
C GLU A 89 -10.26 3.37 -10.83
N ASN A 90 -10.95 3.35 -11.98
CA ASN A 90 -12.41 3.32 -12.08
C ASN A 90 -12.98 1.88 -11.96
N ASP A 91 -12.31 0.99 -11.23
CA ASP A 91 -12.88 -0.31 -10.90
C ASP A 91 -14.02 -0.08 -9.90
N ALA A 92 -15.17 -0.73 -10.09
CA ALA A 92 -16.40 -0.48 -9.33
C ALA A 92 -16.19 -0.55 -7.79
N ILE A 93 -15.22 -1.37 -7.36
CA ILE A 93 -14.82 -1.50 -5.95
C ILE A 93 -14.20 -0.21 -5.41
N LEU A 94 -13.36 0.49 -6.18
CA LEU A 94 -12.75 1.75 -5.77
C LEU A 94 -13.77 2.89 -5.76
N GLU A 95 -14.74 2.86 -6.67
CA GLU A 95 -15.89 3.79 -6.64
C GLU A 95 -16.73 3.59 -5.38
N ASP A 96 -17.10 2.35 -5.05
CA ASP A 96 -17.86 2.02 -3.83
C ASP A 96 -17.10 2.42 -2.55
N MET A 97 -15.76 2.27 -2.53
CA MET A 97 -14.94 2.68 -1.39
C MET A 97 -14.73 4.20 -1.30
N ARG A 98 -14.85 4.93 -2.42
CA ARG A 98 -14.68 6.38 -2.46
C ARG A 98 -15.72 7.09 -1.61
N ASP A 99 -16.97 6.62 -1.69
CA ASP A 99 -18.08 7.15 -0.90
C ASP A 99 -17.98 6.73 0.58
N ALA A 100 -17.50 5.51 0.84
CA ALA A 100 -17.33 5.00 2.21
C ALA A 100 -16.32 5.81 3.05
N PHE A 101 -15.33 6.44 2.41
CA PHE A 101 -14.30 7.26 3.08
C PHE A 101 -14.34 8.73 2.68
N ALA A 102 -15.45 9.22 2.10
CA ALA A 102 -15.58 10.60 1.62
C ALA A 102 -15.25 11.65 2.69
N SER A 103 -15.52 11.36 3.97
CA SER A 103 -15.20 12.24 5.09
C SER A 103 -13.70 12.44 5.34
N LEU A 104 -12.84 11.52 4.89
CA LEU A 104 -11.39 11.62 5.04
C LEU A 104 -10.72 12.40 3.89
N TYR A 105 -11.47 12.66 2.81
CA TYR A 105 -11.00 13.48 1.68
C TYR A 105 -11.26 14.98 1.87
N ILE A 106 -11.92 15.37 2.97
CA ILE A 106 -12.12 16.77 3.33
C ILE A 106 -10.93 17.23 4.19
N SER A 107 -9.84 17.69 3.56
CA SER A 107 -9.07 18.88 3.95
C SER A 107 -7.67 18.91 3.31
N GLU A 108 -7.56 19.53 2.12
CA GLU A 108 -6.36 20.32 1.79
C GLU A 108 -6.69 21.77 1.36
N ASP A 109 -7.97 22.09 1.10
CA ASP A 109 -8.37 23.42 0.61
C ASP A 109 -9.17 24.31 1.58
N SER A 110 -9.34 23.92 2.85
CA SER A 110 -9.94 24.84 3.84
C SER A 110 -8.87 25.75 4.45
N HIS A 111 -8.39 26.73 3.67
CA HIS A 111 -7.87 27.98 4.21
C HIS A 111 -9.04 28.67 4.93
N VAL A 112 -9.22 28.38 6.21
CA VAL A 112 -9.99 29.24 7.10
C VAL A 112 -9.08 30.44 7.35
N SER A 113 -9.38 31.56 6.71
CA SER A 113 -8.80 32.85 7.07
C SER A 113 -9.26 33.18 8.49
N ASP A 114 -8.30 33.26 9.42
CA ASP A 114 -8.48 33.74 10.79
C ASP A 114 -8.75 35.25 10.81
N ASP A 115 -9.86 35.69 10.22
CA ASP A 115 -10.31 37.10 10.26
C ASP A 115 -11.84 37.13 10.27
N ASP A 116 -12.47 36.69 11.37
CA ASP A 116 -13.77 37.22 11.76
C ASP A 116 -14.00 36.99 13.26
N TRP A 117 -14.75 37.87 13.91
CA TRP A 117 -15.00 38.01 15.36
C TRP A 117 -14.05 38.98 16.12
N ARG A 118 -13.99 40.21 15.62
CA ARG A 118 -14.22 41.37 16.48
C ARG A 118 -15.71 41.69 16.49
N ASP A 119 -16.37 41.46 17.61
CA ASP A 119 -17.25 42.41 18.33
C ASP A 119 -17.87 41.75 19.56
#